data_AF-A0AAI8X3Q3-F1
#
_entry.id   AF-A0AAI8X3Q3-F1
#
_cell.length_a   1.000
_cell.length_b   1.000
_cell.length_c   1.000
_cell.angle_alpha   90.00
_cell.angle_beta   90.00
_cell.angle_gamma   90.00
#
_symmetry.space_group_name_H-M   'P 1'
#
loop_
_entity.id
_entity.type
_entity.pdbx_description
1 polymer ?
#
loop_
_entity_poly.entity_id
_entity_poly.type
_entity_poly.pdbx_seq_one_letter_code
_entity_poly.pdbx_strand_id
1 'polypeptide(L)'
;MVNHHGGNAGPSPTDGWGSSFAVWVYETHWWAHRALWHLIFSGALDRHPDLTVVFTEQGAGWIPATLASLDVAAARYARANSAIARFAGPTAGSLSLKPSQYWARQCYVGASFMRPVECAERHGIGVEKIMWGSDYPHYEGTAPYTREALRHTFSDVPPDEVAAMVGGNAAGVYGFDLDALAPLVDRIGPSVAEVAEPLAAVPPDASSTVFEPDPIRTW
;
A
#
# COMPACT_ATOMS: atom_id res chain seq x y z
N MET A 1 7.56 -6.78 13.89
CA MET A 1 7.21 -6.22 12.57
C MET A 1 7.26 -7.32 11.53
N VAL A 2 6.29 -7.35 10.62
CA VAL A 2 6.23 -8.25 9.46
C VAL A 2 6.06 -7.40 8.21
N ASN A 3 6.89 -7.62 7.19
CA ASN A 3 6.72 -7.03 5.87
C ASN A 3 6.25 -8.13 4.91
N HIS A 4 5.15 -7.87 4.20
CA HIS A 4 4.58 -8.75 3.21
C HIS A 4 4.69 -8.10 1.82
N HIS A 5 5.50 -8.70 0.97
CA HIS A 5 5.84 -8.20 -0.36
C HIS A 5 4.94 -8.79 -1.45
N GLY A 6 4.56 -8.02 -2.46
CA GLY A 6 3.68 -8.44 -3.57
C GLY A 6 4.29 -9.51 -4.46
N GLY A 7 5.53 -9.33 -4.93
CA GLY A 7 6.15 -10.18 -5.95
C GLY A 7 6.31 -11.68 -5.66
N ASN A 8 6.05 -12.16 -4.44
CA ASN A 8 6.09 -13.60 -4.11
C ASN A 8 4.69 -14.21 -3.91
N ALA A 9 3.64 -13.47 -4.27
CA ALA A 9 2.27 -13.95 -4.14
C ALA A 9 1.86 -14.83 -5.33
N GLY A 10 1.01 -15.82 -5.03
CA GLY A 10 0.39 -16.67 -6.04
C GLY A 10 1.30 -17.78 -6.60
N PRO A 11 0.77 -18.58 -7.54
CA PRO A 11 1.53 -19.64 -8.21
C PRO A 11 2.63 -19.04 -9.09
N SER A 12 3.80 -19.69 -9.14
CA SER A 12 4.88 -19.28 -10.03
C SER A 12 4.47 -19.42 -11.51
N PRO A 13 4.77 -18.43 -12.37
CA PRO A 13 4.66 -18.57 -13.82
C PRO A 13 5.42 -19.81 -14.32
N THR A 14 4.83 -20.52 -15.28
CA THR A 14 5.36 -21.79 -15.80
C THR A 14 6.04 -21.67 -17.16
N ASP A 15 5.84 -20.55 -17.87
CA ASP A 15 6.34 -20.32 -19.24
C ASP A 15 7.27 -19.08 -19.35
N GLY A 16 7.93 -18.70 -18.25
CA GLY A 16 8.84 -17.55 -18.22
C GLY A 16 8.08 -16.24 -18.39
N TRP A 17 8.45 -15.41 -19.38
CA TRP A 17 7.77 -14.17 -19.78
C TRP A 17 6.62 -14.40 -20.77
N GLY A 18 6.09 -15.62 -20.83
CA GLY A 18 4.97 -15.99 -21.70
C GLY A 18 3.61 -15.57 -21.12
N SER A 19 2.57 -16.29 -21.55
CA SER A 19 1.19 -16.01 -21.16
C SER A 19 0.94 -16.17 -19.66
N SER A 20 1.65 -17.10 -19.01
CA SER A 20 1.49 -17.31 -17.56
C SER A 20 2.02 -16.14 -16.75
N PHE A 21 3.00 -15.39 -17.27
CA PHE A 21 3.47 -14.16 -16.64
C PHE A 21 2.44 -13.06 -16.70
N ALA A 22 1.79 -12.87 -17.86
CA ALA A 22 0.73 -11.88 -18.00
C ALA A 22 -0.46 -12.16 -17.06
N VAL A 23 -0.84 -13.44 -16.90
CA VAL A 23 -1.84 -13.86 -15.92
C VAL A 23 -1.37 -13.57 -14.50
N TRP A 24 -0.12 -13.91 -14.19
CA TRP A 24 0.46 -13.66 -12.87
C TRP A 24 0.49 -12.16 -12.53
N VAL A 25 0.92 -11.27 -13.45
CA VAL A 25 0.92 -9.81 -13.24
C VAL A 25 -0.49 -9.30 -12.89
N TYR A 26 -1.52 -9.88 -13.51
CA TYR A 26 -2.91 -9.53 -13.20
C TYR A 26 -3.36 -10.06 -11.83
N GLU A 27 -3.05 -11.33 -11.51
CA GLU A 27 -3.54 -12.01 -10.30
C GLU A 27 -2.71 -11.78 -9.03
N THR A 28 -1.44 -11.39 -9.18
CA THR A 28 -0.49 -11.30 -8.05
C THR A 28 -1.02 -10.38 -6.96
N HIS A 29 -1.64 -9.25 -7.34
CA HIS A 29 -2.29 -8.31 -6.43
C HIS A 29 -3.35 -9.00 -5.55
N TRP A 30 -4.31 -9.70 -6.17
CA TRP A 30 -5.34 -10.42 -5.44
C TRP A 30 -4.76 -11.47 -4.48
N TRP A 31 -3.78 -12.24 -4.94
CA TRP A 31 -3.11 -13.23 -4.09
C TRP A 31 -2.37 -12.59 -2.91
N ALA A 32 -1.80 -11.40 -3.13
CA ALA A 32 -0.99 -10.69 -2.16
C ALA A 32 -1.86 -10.00 -1.09
N HIS A 33 -2.93 -9.32 -1.49
CA HIS A 33 -3.85 -8.60 -0.59
C HIS A 33 -4.50 -9.52 0.43
N ARG A 34 -4.66 -10.81 0.06
CA ARG A 34 -5.23 -11.84 0.92
C ARG A 34 -4.61 -11.99 2.28
N ALA A 35 -3.32 -11.68 2.39
CA ALA A 35 -2.65 -11.69 3.68
C ALA A 35 -3.38 -10.83 4.72
N LEU A 36 -4.00 -9.71 4.33
CA LEU A 36 -4.75 -8.85 5.25
C LEU A 36 -5.93 -9.58 5.90
N TRP A 37 -6.85 -10.14 5.11
CA TRP A 37 -8.03 -10.80 5.69
C TRP A 37 -7.71 -12.16 6.31
N HIS A 38 -6.62 -12.82 5.90
CA HIS A 38 -6.09 -13.98 6.61
C HIS A 38 -5.64 -13.61 8.03
N LEU A 39 -4.84 -12.54 8.18
CA LEU A 39 -4.37 -12.07 9.49
C LEU A 39 -5.51 -11.58 10.39
N ILE A 40 -6.52 -10.93 9.80
CA ILE A 40 -7.70 -10.46 10.52
C ILE A 40 -8.60 -11.62 10.95
N PHE A 41 -9.10 -12.43 10.02
CA PHE A 41 -10.11 -13.46 10.34
C PHE A 41 -9.54 -14.69 11.06
N SER A 42 -8.22 -14.92 10.99
CA SER A 42 -7.55 -15.88 11.89
C SER A 42 -7.40 -15.37 13.33
N GLY A 43 -7.74 -14.09 13.59
CA GLY A 43 -7.56 -13.42 14.87
C GLY A 43 -6.10 -13.13 15.23
N ALA A 44 -5.16 -13.24 14.28
CA ALA A 44 -3.75 -12.98 14.55
C ALA A 44 -3.51 -11.53 14.99
N LEU A 45 -4.11 -10.57 14.28
CA LEU A 45 -4.00 -9.15 14.63
C LEU A 45 -4.67 -8.82 15.96
N ASP A 46 -5.66 -9.62 16.39
CA ASP A 46 -6.34 -9.45 17.67
C ASP A 46 -5.47 -9.94 18.83
N ARG A 47 -4.86 -11.12 18.68
CA ARG A 47 -3.95 -11.72 19.67
C ARG A 47 -2.61 -10.98 19.82
N HIS A 48 -2.21 -10.21 18.81
CA HIS A 48 -0.93 -9.51 18.77
C HIS A 48 -1.12 -8.02 18.48
N PRO A 49 -1.67 -7.22 19.42
CA PRO A 49 -2.01 -5.82 19.16
C PRO A 49 -0.82 -4.92 18.82
N ASP A 50 0.39 -5.31 19.22
CA ASP A 50 1.64 -4.59 18.97
C ASP A 50 2.35 -5.03 17.67
N LEU A 51 1.74 -5.94 16.89
CA LEU A 51 2.33 -6.41 15.64
C LEU A 51 2.17 -5.37 14.53
N THR A 52 3.26 -4.72 14.13
CA THR A 52 3.29 -3.92 12.90
C THR A 52 3.32 -4.82 11.66
N VAL A 53 2.38 -4.61 10.72
CA VAL A 53 2.33 -5.28 9.42
C VAL A 53 2.45 -4.24 8.30
N VAL A 54 3.35 -4.48 7.35
CA VAL A 54 3.55 -3.61 6.18
C VAL A 54 3.27 -4.39 4.91
N PHE A 55 2.37 -3.88 4.06
CA PHE A 55 2.09 -4.42 2.73
C PHE A 55 2.88 -3.61 1.70
N THR A 56 3.90 -4.21 1.09
CA THR A 56 4.86 -3.51 0.21
C THR A 56 4.71 -3.96 -1.23
N GLU A 57 4.75 -3.02 -2.18
CA GLU A 57 4.73 -3.30 -3.62
C GLU A 57 3.45 -4.06 -4.05
N GLN A 58 2.29 -3.59 -3.56
CA GLN A 58 0.98 -4.20 -3.87
C GLN A 58 -0.07 -3.17 -4.33
N GLY A 59 0.38 -1.97 -4.68
CA GLY A 59 -0.47 -0.78 -4.79
C GLY A 59 -1.14 -0.41 -3.45
N ALA A 60 -1.84 0.72 -3.47
CA ALA A 60 -2.57 1.25 -2.32
C ALA A 60 -4.07 1.45 -2.61
N GLY A 61 -4.47 1.53 -3.88
CA GLY A 61 -5.86 1.81 -4.29
C GLY A 61 -6.89 0.76 -3.86
N TRP A 62 -6.47 -0.48 -3.60
CA TRP A 62 -7.34 -1.59 -3.17
C TRP A 62 -7.84 -1.43 -1.72
N ILE A 63 -7.11 -0.69 -0.90
CA ILE A 63 -7.25 -0.69 0.57
C ILE A 63 -8.63 -0.15 1.00
N PRO A 64 -9.11 1.05 0.60
CA PRO A 64 -10.32 1.61 1.18
C PRO A 64 -11.57 0.75 0.90
N ALA A 65 -11.73 0.30 -0.35
CA ALA A 65 -12.84 -0.56 -0.74
C ALA A 65 -12.78 -1.93 -0.05
N THR A 66 -11.57 -2.49 0.11
CA THR A 66 -11.38 -3.77 0.79
C THR A 66 -11.71 -3.66 2.28
N LEU A 67 -11.25 -2.62 2.97
CA LEU A 67 -11.60 -2.40 4.38
C LEU A 67 -13.11 -2.26 4.59
N ALA A 68 -13.80 -1.52 3.72
CA ALA A 68 -15.26 -1.40 3.77
C ALA A 68 -15.96 -2.76 3.57
N SER A 69 -15.49 -3.55 2.59
CA SER A 69 -16.01 -4.90 2.32
C SER A 69 -15.77 -5.85 3.51
N LEU A 70 -14.57 -5.82 4.09
CA LEU A 70 -14.21 -6.64 5.25
C LEU A 70 -15.02 -6.27 6.49
N ASP A 71 -15.26 -4.98 6.75
CA ASP A 71 -16.12 -4.53 7.85
C ASP A 71 -17.54 -5.09 7.72
N VAL A 72 -18.10 -5.08 6.50
CA VAL A 72 -19.40 -5.71 6.23
C VAL A 72 -19.34 -7.22 6.43
N ALA A 73 -18.27 -7.88 5.97
CA ALA A 73 -18.08 -9.32 6.17
C ALA A 73 -18.02 -9.69 7.66
N ALA A 74 -17.21 -8.98 8.45
CA ALA A 74 -17.09 -9.19 9.90
C ALA A 74 -18.44 -9.02 10.61
N ALA A 75 -19.22 -7.98 10.26
CA ALA A 75 -20.56 -7.79 10.81
C ALA A 75 -21.51 -8.94 10.46
N ARG A 76 -21.42 -9.49 9.24
CA ARG A 76 -22.19 -10.67 8.83
C ARG A 76 -21.77 -11.93 9.59
N TYR A 77 -20.47 -12.11 9.83
CA TYR A 77 -19.94 -13.25 10.58
C TYR A 77 -20.33 -13.21 12.06
N ALA A 78 -20.43 -12.02 12.66
CA ALA A 78 -20.88 -11.83 14.04
C ALA A 78 -22.40 -11.99 14.23
N ARG A 79 -23.20 -12.00 13.14
CA ARG A 79 -24.65 -12.17 13.23
C ARG A 79 -25.01 -13.60 13.61
N ALA A 80 -25.39 -13.78 14.88
CA ALA A 80 -25.88 -15.04 15.43
C ALA A 80 -26.97 -15.68 14.55
N ASN A 81 -26.89 -17.00 14.41
CA ASN A 81 -27.84 -17.84 13.65
C ASN A 81 -27.90 -17.58 12.12
N SER A 82 -27.04 -16.71 11.55
CA SER A 82 -26.94 -16.60 10.10
C SER A 82 -26.18 -17.78 9.49
N ALA A 83 -26.53 -18.18 8.26
CA ALA A 83 -25.82 -19.25 7.56
C ALA A 83 -24.33 -18.93 7.38
N ILE A 84 -24.01 -17.66 7.08
CA ILE A 84 -22.63 -17.23 6.85
C ILE A 84 -21.79 -17.26 8.14
N ALA A 85 -22.37 -16.93 9.30
CA ALA A 85 -21.66 -17.06 10.58
C ALA A 85 -21.23 -18.51 10.87
N ARG A 86 -22.03 -19.50 10.46
CA ARG A 86 -21.67 -20.93 10.61
C ARG A 86 -20.48 -21.32 9.72
N PHE A 87 -20.39 -20.77 8.51
CA PHE A 87 -19.27 -21.04 7.60
C PHE A 87 -17.99 -20.29 7.98
N ALA A 88 -18.10 -19.08 8.53
CA ALA A 88 -16.96 -18.24 8.90
C ALA A 88 -16.18 -18.78 10.11
N GLY A 89 -16.82 -19.61 10.94
CA GLY A 89 -16.23 -20.15 12.15
C GLY A 89 -16.21 -19.16 13.33
N PRO A 90 -15.89 -19.64 14.54
CA PRO A 90 -16.05 -18.86 15.77
C PRO A 90 -15.11 -17.65 15.83
N THR A 91 -13.87 -17.77 15.35
CA THR A 91 -12.87 -16.70 15.40
C THR A 91 -13.29 -15.47 14.60
N ALA A 92 -13.70 -15.66 13.34
CA ALA A 92 -14.10 -14.56 12.47
C ALA A 92 -15.37 -13.84 12.96
N GLY A 93 -16.24 -14.54 13.70
CA GLY A 93 -17.46 -13.98 14.28
C GLY A 93 -17.29 -13.33 15.67
N SER A 94 -16.08 -13.36 16.26
CA SER A 94 -15.81 -12.87 17.62
C SER A 94 -14.62 -11.91 17.71
N LEU A 95 -14.25 -11.27 16.59
CA LEU A 95 -13.19 -10.26 16.56
C LEU A 95 -13.49 -9.09 17.50
N SER A 96 -12.49 -8.62 18.24
CA SER A 96 -12.64 -7.50 19.18
C SER A 96 -12.79 -6.15 18.49
N LEU A 97 -12.23 -5.99 17.29
CA LEU A 97 -12.30 -4.79 16.46
C LEU A 97 -12.84 -5.10 15.06
N LYS A 98 -13.30 -4.06 14.37
CA LYS A 98 -13.57 -4.13 12.92
C LYS A 98 -12.25 -4.28 12.13
N PRO A 99 -12.27 -4.93 10.96
CA PRO A 99 -11.14 -4.96 10.03
C PRO A 99 -10.47 -3.59 9.78
N SER A 100 -11.24 -2.54 9.53
CA SER A 100 -10.73 -1.17 9.38
C SER A 100 -10.00 -0.64 10.62
N GLN A 101 -10.43 -1.04 11.81
CA GLN A 101 -9.80 -0.65 13.07
C GLN A 101 -8.50 -1.44 13.33
N TYR A 102 -8.41 -2.70 12.88
CA TYR A 102 -7.12 -3.40 12.89
C TYR A 102 -6.12 -2.75 11.95
N TRP A 103 -6.56 -2.34 10.75
CA TRP A 103 -5.73 -1.58 9.82
C TRP A 103 -5.20 -0.31 10.48
N ALA A 104 -6.10 0.52 11.01
CA ALA A 104 -5.74 1.77 11.68
C ALA A 104 -4.79 1.56 12.87
N ARG A 105 -4.94 0.44 13.61
CA ARG A 105 -4.07 0.14 14.76
C ARG A 105 -2.65 -0.22 14.33
N GLN A 106 -2.48 -1.09 13.33
CA GLN A 106 -1.21 -1.80 13.20
C GLN A 106 -0.77 -2.16 11.77
N CYS A 107 -1.51 -1.74 10.74
CA CYS A 107 -1.13 -1.98 9.34
C CYS A 107 -0.64 -0.70 8.64
N TYR A 108 0.27 -0.88 7.68
CA TYR A 108 0.84 0.18 6.85
C TYR A 108 0.99 -0.31 5.41
N VAL A 109 1.13 0.62 4.47
CA VAL A 109 1.43 0.32 3.05
C VAL A 109 2.77 0.93 2.66
N GLY A 110 3.64 0.08 2.11
CA GLY A 110 4.79 0.49 1.29
C GLY A 110 4.30 0.76 -0.13
N ALA A 111 3.86 1.98 -0.40
CA ALA A 111 3.26 2.40 -1.65
C ALA A 111 4.33 2.66 -2.72
N SER A 112 4.88 1.56 -3.26
CA SER A 112 5.82 1.60 -4.39
C SER A 112 5.20 2.36 -5.57
N PHE A 113 5.95 3.34 -6.11
CA PHE A 113 5.58 4.13 -7.29
C PHE A 113 4.11 4.61 -7.28
N MET A 114 3.64 5.05 -6.10
CA MET A 114 2.25 5.45 -5.87
C MET A 114 1.74 6.40 -6.95
N ARG A 115 0.60 6.08 -7.58
CA ARG A 115 0.01 6.87 -8.65
C ARG A 115 -0.89 8.00 -8.13
N PRO A 116 -1.17 9.04 -8.95
CA PRO A 116 -2.12 10.11 -8.60
C PRO A 116 -3.49 9.58 -8.13
N VAL A 117 -4.05 8.58 -8.81
CA VAL A 117 -5.35 7.97 -8.44
C VAL A 117 -5.33 7.27 -7.09
N GLU A 118 -4.19 6.72 -6.67
CA GLU A 118 -4.04 6.11 -5.36
C GLU A 118 -3.86 7.19 -4.29
N CYS A 119 -3.12 8.26 -4.62
CA CYS A 119 -2.94 9.41 -3.74
C CYS A 119 -4.26 10.16 -3.48
N ALA A 120 -5.17 10.17 -4.45
CA ALA A 120 -6.52 10.73 -4.27
C ALA A 120 -7.32 10.00 -3.17
N GLU A 121 -7.04 8.72 -2.93
CA GLU A 121 -7.70 7.87 -1.93
C GLU A 121 -6.97 7.87 -0.57
N ARG A 122 -5.88 8.64 -0.40
CA ARG A 122 -5.00 8.62 0.77
C ARG A 122 -5.71 8.79 2.12
N HIS A 123 -6.79 9.56 2.18
CA HIS A 123 -7.55 9.74 3.42
C HIS A 123 -8.37 8.50 3.79
N GLY A 124 -8.82 7.72 2.80
CA GLY A 124 -9.45 6.41 3.03
C GLY A 124 -8.45 5.34 3.47
N ILE A 125 -7.18 5.48 3.06
CA ILE A 125 -6.07 4.62 3.49
C ILE A 125 -5.57 5.02 4.89
N GLY A 126 -5.59 6.31 5.20
CA GLY A 126 -4.90 6.94 6.32
C GLY A 126 -3.54 7.49 5.85
N VAL A 127 -3.37 8.81 5.87
CA VAL A 127 -2.13 9.47 5.42
C VAL A 127 -0.94 8.98 6.22
N GLU A 128 -1.11 8.76 7.51
CA GLU A 128 -0.11 8.23 8.45
C GLU A 128 0.22 6.75 8.23
N LYS A 129 -0.53 6.05 7.36
CA LYS A 129 -0.32 4.63 7.02
C LYS A 129 0.45 4.43 5.72
N ILE A 130 0.68 5.50 4.96
CA ILE A 130 1.32 5.45 3.65
C ILE A 130 2.81 5.73 3.80
N MET A 131 3.63 4.87 3.23
CA MET A 131 5.07 5.04 3.10
C MET A 131 5.42 4.86 1.63
N TRP A 132 5.69 5.96 0.92
CA TRP A 132 6.06 5.92 -0.49
C TRP A 132 7.40 5.17 -0.68
N GLY A 133 7.52 4.45 -1.79
CA GLY A 133 8.76 3.75 -2.17
C GLY A 133 9.09 3.93 -3.66
N SER A 134 10.37 4.03 -3.99
CA SER A 134 10.82 4.19 -5.37
C SER A 134 10.82 2.88 -6.16
N ASP A 135 10.88 1.75 -5.46
CA ASP A 135 11.03 0.39 -5.98
C ASP A 135 12.28 0.18 -6.86
N TYR A 136 13.39 0.77 -6.45
CA TYR A 136 14.65 0.58 -7.16
C TYR A 136 15.22 -0.82 -6.91
N PRO A 137 15.77 -1.54 -7.92
CA PRO A 137 16.01 -1.12 -9.31
C PRO A 137 14.99 -1.69 -10.32
N HIS A 138 13.76 -1.95 -9.90
CA HIS A 138 12.75 -2.61 -10.74
C HIS A 138 12.38 -1.75 -11.97
N TYR A 139 11.92 -2.41 -13.04
CA TYR A 139 11.57 -1.75 -14.30
C TYR A 139 10.31 -0.87 -14.16
N GLU A 140 9.36 -1.33 -13.35
CA GLU A 140 8.15 -0.61 -12.94
C GLU A 140 8.44 0.53 -11.94
N GLY A 141 9.61 0.49 -11.30
CA GLY A 141 10.09 1.48 -10.35
C GLY A 141 10.31 2.85 -10.96
N THR A 142 10.51 3.85 -10.11
CA THR A 142 10.53 5.26 -10.55
C THR A 142 11.87 5.72 -11.13
N ALA A 143 12.95 4.97 -10.95
CA ALA A 143 14.27 5.38 -11.42
C ALA A 143 14.36 5.30 -12.96
N PRO A 144 15.02 6.25 -13.64
CA PRO A 144 15.77 7.40 -13.11
C PRO A 144 14.91 8.66 -12.82
N TYR A 145 13.61 8.61 -13.10
CA TYR A 145 12.66 9.74 -13.05
C TYR A 145 11.92 9.88 -11.71
N THR A 146 12.60 9.60 -10.60
CA THR A 146 11.98 9.60 -9.27
C THR A 146 11.44 10.97 -8.88
N ARG A 147 12.14 12.06 -9.22
CA ARG A 147 11.71 13.42 -8.90
C ARG A 147 10.46 13.81 -9.69
N GLU A 148 10.41 13.42 -10.96
CA GLU A 148 9.26 13.60 -11.85
C GLU A 148 8.06 12.77 -11.37
N ALA A 149 8.27 11.53 -10.93
CA ALA A 149 7.23 10.67 -10.38
C ALA A 149 6.59 11.26 -9.11
N LEU A 150 7.42 11.82 -8.21
CA LEU A 150 6.95 12.51 -7.01
C LEU A 150 6.10 13.73 -7.38
N ARG A 151 6.57 14.57 -8.31
CA ARG A 151 5.84 15.75 -8.80
C ARG A 151 4.52 15.36 -9.47
N HIS A 152 4.54 14.32 -10.30
CA HIS A 152 3.36 13.81 -10.98
C HIS A 152 2.26 13.40 -9.99
N THR A 153 2.65 12.80 -8.87
CA THR A 153 1.73 12.25 -7.87
C THR A 153 1.27 13.27 -6.83
N PHE A 154 2.17 14.15 -6.39
CA PHE A 154 2.01 14.91 -5.16
C PHE A 154 1.95 16.44 -5.33
N SER A 155 2.03 16.99 -6.55
CA SER A 155 2.11 18.46 -6.73
C SER A 155 0.93 19.24 -6.15
N ASP A 156 -0.25 18.62 -6.12
CA ASP A 156 -1.49 19.24 -5.60
C ASP A 156 -1.82 18.78 -4.16
N VAL A 157 -0.90 18.08 -3.48
CA VAL A 157 -1.08 17.54 -2.14
C VAL A 157 -0.49 18.49 -1.09
N PRO A 158 -1.16 18.71 0.06
CA PRO A 158 -0.62 19.54 1.14
C PRO A 158 0.81 19.15 1.55
N PRO A 159 1.74 20.10 1.68
CA PRO A 159 3.15 19.85 2.00
C PRO A 159 3.42 18.94 3.20
N ASP A 160 2.61 19.06 4.24
CA ASP A 160 2.71 18.26 5.46
C ASP A 160 2.32 16.79 5.22
N GLU A 161 1.28 16.55 4.42
CA GLU A 161 0.89 15.20 4.00
C GLU A 161 1.96 14.58 3.10
N VAL A 162 2.55 15.34 2.17
CA VAL A 162 3.65 14.88 1.31
C VAL A 162 4.86 14.50 2.17
N ALA A 163 5.27 15.36 3.10
CA ALA A 163 6.41 15.09 3.99
C ALA A 163 6.18 13.83 4.84
N ALA A 164 4.95 13.62 5.33
CA ALA A 164 4.58 12.42 6.05
C ALA A 164 4.69 11.16 5.16
N MET A 165 4.04 11.16 3.99
CA MET A 165 3.98 9.97 3.13
C MET A 165 5.31 9.63 2.46
N VAL A 166 6.10 10.63 2.06
CA VAL A 166 7.35 10.43 1.30
C VAL A 166 8.51 10.00 2.20
N GLY A 167 8.47 10.30 3.50
CA GLY A 167 9.54 9.87 4.41
C GLY A 167 9.19 9.83 5.90
N GLY A 168 8.36 10.75 6.40
CA GLY A 168 8.09 10.88 7.83
C GLY A 168 7.48 9.63 8.48
N ASN A 169 6.48 9.03 7.82
CA ASN A 169 5.82 7.82 8.30
C ASN A 169 6.80 6.64 8.34
N ALA A 170 7.60 6.46 7.30
CA ALA A 170 8.62 5.41 7.25
C ALA A 170 9.66 5.59 8.36
N ALA A 171 10.10 6.83 8.60
CA ALA A 171 11.00 7.16 9.69
C ALA A 171 10.44 6.75 11.06
N GLY A 172 9.16 7.07 11.33
CA GLY A 172 8.50 6.69 12.57
C GLY A 172 8.31 5.17 12.72
N VAL A 173 7.87 4.49 11.66
CA VAL A 173 7.58 3.04 11.68
C VAL A 173 8.86 2.21 11.85
N TYR A 174 9.94 2.58 11.17
CA TYR A 174 11.21 1.84 11.21
C TYR A 174 12.19 2.37 12.26
N GLY A 175 11.86 3.45 12.98
CA GLY A 175 12.69 4.00 14.04
C GLY A 175 13.97 4.68 13.53
N PHE A 176 13.90 5.36 12.39
CA PHE A 176 15.03 6.14 11.87
C PHE A 176 15.26 7.41 12.69
N ASP A 177 16.53 7.73 12.94
CA ASP A 177 16.95 8.99 13.56
C ASP A 177 16.92 10.11 12.52
N LEU A 178 15.92 11.00 12.63
CA LEU A 178 15.75 12.11 11.69
C LEU A 178 16.84 13.17 11.81
N ASP A 179 17.40 13.39 13.00
CA ASP A 179 18.48 14.37 13.19
C ASP A 179 19.76 13.87 12.51
N ALA A 180 20.02 12.57 12.60
CA ALA A 180 21.14 11.94 11.91
C ALA A 180 20.98 11.95 10.37
N LEU A 181 19.74 11.85 9.87
CA LEU A 181 19.44 11.86 8.44
C LEU A 181 19.35 13.26 7.83
N ALA A 182 19.09 14.30 8.63
CA ALA A 182 18.88 15.67 8.14
C ALA A 182 19.99 16.17 7.19
N PRO A 183 21.31 16.00 7.46
CA PRO A 183 22.34 16.44 6.53
C PRO A 183 22.33 15.72 5.17
N LEU A 184 21.86 14.47 5.14
CA LEU A 184 21.69 13.72 3.89
C LEU A 184 20.45 14.19 3.14
N VAL A 185 19.33 14.38 3.84
CA VAL A 185 18.09 14.90 3.25
C VAL A 185 18.33 16.28 2.63
N ASP A 186 19.03 17.17 3.31
CA ASP A 186 19.39 18.51 2.79
C ASP A 186 20.26 18.42 1.52
N ARG A 187 21.10 17.38 1.41
CA ARG A 187 22.04 17.23 0.30
C ARG A 187 21.42 16.55 -0.92
N ILE A 188 20.57 15.52 -0.72
CA ILE A 188 20.10 14.64 -1.80
C ILE A 188 18.57 14.45 -1.85
N GLY A 189 17.86 14.84 -0.81
CA GLY A 189 16.41 14.70 -0.74
C GLY A 189 15.69 15.61 -1.76
N PRO A 190 14.48 15.23 -2.20
CA PRO A 190 13.60 16.15 -2.91
C PRO A 190 13.12 17.23 -1.95
N SER A 191 13.05 18.48 -2.40
CA SER A 191 12.49 19.56 -1.59
C SER A 191 10.97 19.59 -1.69
N VAL A 192 10.29 20.10 -0.66
CA VAL A 192 8.84 20.33 -0.70
C VAL A 192 8.44 21.23 -1.88
N ALA A 193 9.22 22.29 -2.12
CA ALA A 193 8.96 23.24 -3.21
C ALA A 193 9.06 22.56 -4.58
N GLU A 194 10.07 21.70 -4.77
CA GLU A 194 10.24 20.94 -6.00
C GLU A 194 9.08 19.96 -6.23
N VAL A 195 8.66 19.21 -5.21
CA VAL A 195 7.54 18.26 -5.34
C VAL A 195 6.22 18.99 -5.65
N ALA A 196 6.04 20.20 -5.12
CA ALA A 196 4.87 21.03 -5.38
C ALA A 196 4.81 21.61 -6.80
N GLU A 197 5.88 21.53 -7.60
CA GLU A 197 5.84 21.97 -8.99
C GLU A 197 5.19 20.90 -9.88
N PRO A 198 4.05 21.17 -10.53
CA PRO A 198 3.41 20.21 -11.42
C PRO A 198 4.36 19.72 -12.52
N LEU A 199 4.23 18.44 -12.88
CA LEU A 199 5.01 17.86 -13.98
C LEU A 199 4.43 18.33 -15.32
N ALA A 200 5.23 19.06 -16.10
CA ALA A 200 4.78 19.62 -17.37
C ALA A 200 4.56 18.56 -18.47
N ALA A 201 5.41 17.54 -18.50
CA ALA A 201 5.30 16.41 -19.41
C ALA A 201 5.98 15.18 -18.80
N VAL A 202 5.42 14.01 -19.06
CA VAL A 202 6.03 12.71 -18.71
C VAL A 202 7.30 12.52 -19.55
N PRO A 203 8.43 12.08 -18.96
CA PRO A 203 9.63 11.76 -19.73
C PRO A 203 9.34 10.68 -20.80
N PRO A 204 9.75 10.86 -22.06
CA PRO A 204 9.31 10.02 -23.18
C PRO A 204 9.80 8.56 -23.12
N ASP A 205 10.83 8.29 -22.33
CA ASP A 205 11.44 6.99 -22.10
C ASP A 205 11.18 6.45 -20.68
N ALA A 206 10.28 7.08 -19.93
CA ALA A 206 9.86 6.56 -18.63
C ALA A 206 9.11 5.23 -18.80
N SER A 207 9.53 4.23 -18.04
CA SER A 207 8.92 2.88 -18.00
C SER A 207 8.10 2.63 -16.73
N SER A 208 8.18 3.55 -15.75
CA SER A 208 7.48 3.40 -14.49
C SER A 208 5.96 3.45 -14.66
N THR A 209 5.27 2.56 -13.96
CA THR A 209 3.80 2.49 -13.95
C THR A 209 3.15 3.74 -13.35
N VAL A 210 3.92 4.58 -12.64
CA VAL A 210 3.44 5.86 -12.10
C VAL A 210 2.97 6.82 -13.20
N PHE A 211 3.52 6.71 -14.40
CA PHE A 211 3.21 7.58 -15.54
C PHE A 211 2.25 6.95 -16.56
N GLU A 212 1.85 5.70 -16.34
CA GLU A 212 0.88 5.04 -17.21
C GLU A 212 -0.49 5.69 -17.07
N PRO A 213 -1.28 5.77 -18.15
CA PRO A 213 -2.64 6.27 -18.09
C PRO A 213 -3.47 5.42 -17.11
N ASP A 214 -4.26 6.10 -16.27
CA ASP A 214 -5.03 5.51 -15.18
C ASP A 214 -5.66 4.15 -15.53
N PRO A 215 -5.25 3.03 -14.89
CA PRO A 215 -5.97 1.79 -15.04
C PRO A 215 -7.14 1.72 -14.04
N ILE A 216 -8.10 0.88 -14.41
CA ILE A 216 -9.21 0.39 -13.59
C ILE A 216 -8.74 0.12 -12.16
N ARG A 217 -9.51 0.61 -11.18
CA ARG A 217 -9.38 0.28 -9.74
C ARG A 217 -9.09 -1.22 -9.61
N THR A 218 -7.83 -1.58 -9.41
CA THR A 218 -7.45 -2.99 -9.30
C THR A 218 -8.09 -3.55 -8.03
N TRP A 219 -8.82 -4.66 -8.23
CA TRP A 219 -9.64 -5.35 -7.24
C TRP A 219 -8.81 -6.05 -6.18
#